data_AF-A0A7W1P3S4-F1
#
_entry.id   AF-A0A7W1P3S4-F1
#
_cell.length_a   1.000
_cell.length_b   1.000
_cell.length_c   1.000
_cell.angle_alpha   90.00
_cell.angle_beta   90.00
_cell.angle_gamma   90.00
#
_symmetry.space_group_name_H-M   'P 1'
#
loop_
_entity.id
_entity.type
_entity.pdbx_description
1 polymer ?
#
loop_
_entity_poly.entity_id
_entity_poly.type
_entity_poly.pdbx_seq_one_letter_code
_entity_poly.pdbx_strand_id
1 'polypeptide(L)'
;MEAALSATIFSASEVLAQSLPTLRNYDTLFKLPSSFDLLATLNTGLTDYSQVGKFLTVYPRSTEEALQLARELHRVTSGLPAPRVPYDLRYRVRSVVHYRFGSFSNEGNVIYDLNGKAH
;
A
#
# COMPACT_ATOMS: atom_id res chain seq x y z
N MET A 1 8.35 2.10 7.98
CA MET A 1 7.76 1.16 7.00
C MET A 1 6.79 1.95 6.15
N GLU A 2 6.84 1.83 4.83
CA GLU A 2 5.84 2.47 3.95
C GLU A 2 4.89 1.38 3.45
N ALA A 3 3.58 1.66 3.48
CA ALA A 3 2.57 0.80 2.87
C ALA A 3 1.80 1.56 1.81
N ALA A 4 1.31 0.84 0.81
CA ALA A 4 0.58 1.39 -0.31
C ALA A 4 -0.68 0.57 -0.60
N LEU A 5 -1.77 1.26 -0.96
CA LEU A 5 -2.92 0.66 -1.60
C LEU A 5 -2.78 0.84 -3.11
N SER A 6 -3.07 -0.23 -3.83
CA SER A 6 -3.01 -0.26 -5.27
C SER A 6 -4.37 -0.08 -5.91
N ALA A 7 -4.42 0.64 -7.03
CA ALA A 7 -5.64 0.81 -7.80
C ALA A 7 -5.35 1.16 -9.27
N THR A 8 -6.33 0.87 -10.12
CA THR A 8 -6.42 1.44 -11.47
C THR A 8 -7.26 2.73 -11.42
N ILE A 9 -7.35 3.47 -12.53
CA ILE A 9 -8.29 4.59 -12.64
C ILE A 9 -9.75 4.17 -12.42
N PHE A 10 -10.09 2.91 -12.72
CA PHE A 10 -11.45 2.38 -12.59
C PHE A 10 -11.78 1.94 -11.16
N SER A 11 -10.78 1.55 -10.37
CA SER A 11 -10.98 1.06 -8.99
C SER A 11 -10.59 2.06 -7.91
N ALA A 12 -9.90 3.15 -8.25
CA ALA A 12 -9.38 4.13 -7.28
C ALA A 12 -10.46 4.74 -6.38
N SER A 13 -11.61 5.14 -6.95
CA SER A 13 -12.72 5.72 -6.17
C SER A 13 -13.23 4.76 -5.11
N GLU A 14 -13.41 3.49 -5.46
CA GLU A 14 -13.95 2.49 -4.54
C GLU A 14 -12.92 2.07 -3.50
N VAL A 15 -11.64 1.89 -3.90
CA VAL A 15 -10.54 1.65 -2.96
C VAL A 15 -10.43 2.79 -1.94
N LEU A 16 -10.53 4.05 -2.36
CA LEU A 16 -10.53 5.20 -1.45
C LEU A 16 -11.75 5.19 -0.52
N ALA A 17 -12.95 5.01 -1.07
CA ALA A 17 -14.18 5.01 -0.30
C ALA A 17 -14.18 3.95 0.81
N GLN A 18 -13.67 2.74 0.53
CA GLN A 18 -13.59 1.65 1.50
C GLN A 18 -12.45 1.82 2.51
N SER A 19 -11.32 2.41 2.11
CA SER A 19 -10.16 2.57 2.99
C SER A 19 -10.23 3.80 3.90
N LEU A 20 -10.85 4.89 3.44
CA LEU A 20 -10.83 6.19 4.13
C LEU A 20 -11.39 6.14 5.57
N PRO A 21 -12.48 5.42 5.88
CA PRO A 21 -12.95 5.28 7.26
C PRO A 21 -11.89 4.65 8.17
N THR A 22 -11.21 3.59 7.71
CA THR A 22 -10.12 2.95 8.45
C THR A 22 -8.96 3.90 8.65
N LEU A 23 -8.51 4.61 7.60
CA LEU A 23 -7.40 5.57 7.72
C LEU A 23 -7.71 6.70 8.71
N ARG A 24 -8.95 7.17 8.73
CA ARG A 24 -9.42 8.18 9.70
C ARG A 24 -9.48 7.64 11.13
N ASN A 25 -9.97 6.42 11.32
CA ASN A 25 -10.09 5.80 12.65
C ASN A 25 -8.73 5.60 13.32
N TYR A 26 -7.68 5.35 12.53
CA TYR A 26 -6.32 5.18 13.03
C TYR A 26 -5.53 6.51 13.10
N ASP A 27 -6.09 7.62 12.60
CA ASP A 27 -5.41 8.91 12.45
C ASP A 27 -4.08 8.78 11.67
N THR A 28 -4.09 7.93 10.63
CA THR A 28 -2.89 7.64 9.85
C THR A 28 -2.74 8.65 8.71
N LEU A 29 -1.55 9.23 8.57
CA LEU A 29 -1.23 10.11 7.45
C LEU A 29 -1.18 9.33 6.14
N PHE A 30 -1.71 9.93 5.07
CA PHE A 30 -1.67 9.34 3.74
C PHE A 30 -1.55 10.40 2.64
N LYS A 31 -1.09 9.97 1.47
CA LYS A 31 -1.12 10.76 0.23
C LYS A 31 -1.67 9.92 -0.92
N LEU A 32 -2.21 10.60 -1.92
CA LEU A 32 -2.69 10.02 -3.17
C LEU A 32 -2.46 11.02 -4.32
N PRO A 33 -2.46 10.58 -5.59
CA PRO A 33 -2.51 11.46 -6.75
C PRO A 33 -3.66 12.47 -6.63
N SER A 34 -3.38 13.72 -7.00
CA SER A 34 -4.36 14.81 -6.95
C SER A 34 -5.43 14.75 -8.05
N SER A 35 -5.25 13.89 -9.06
CA SER A 35 -6.19 13.71 -10.18
C SER A 35 -6.11 12.30 -10.78
N PHE A 36 -7.16 11.91 -11.51
CA PHE A 36 -7.17 10.68 -12.29
C PHE A 36 -6.15 10.68 -13.42
N ASP A 37 -5.87 11.84 -14.03
CA ASP A 37 -4.86 11.97 -15.09
C ASP A 37 -3.45 11.67 -14.57
N LEU A 38 -3.13 12.16 -13.37
CA LEU A 38 -1.87 11.84 -12.71
C LEU A 38 -1.79 10.35 -12.38
N LEU A 39 -2.86 9.76 -11.83
CA LEU A 39 -2.91 8.31 -11.58
C LEU A 39 -2.76 7.49 -12.87
N ALA A 40 -3.40 7.90 -13.97
CA ALA A 40 -3.28 7.25 -15.27
C ALA A 40 -1.83 7.30 -15.75
N THR A 41 -1.19 8.48 -15.67
CA THR A 41 0.21 8.70 -16.03
C THR A 41 1.14 7.80 -15.22
N LEU A 42 0.99 7.75 -13.89
CA LEU A 42 1.79 6.87 -13.02
C LEU A 42 1.59 5.39 -13.36
N ASN A 43 0.36 4.99 -13.67
CA ASN A 43 0.03 3.61 -14.05
C ASN A 43 0.59 3.19 -15.42
N THR A 44 1.06 4.12 -16.26
CA THR A 44 1.79 3.75 -17.49
C THR A 44 3.18 3.19 -17.21
N GLY A 45 3.79 3.57 -16.09
CA GLY A 45 5.17 3.20 -15.75
C GLY A 45 6.25 3.83 -16.64
N LEU A 46 5.89 4.74 -17.57
CA LEU A 46 6.84 5.36 -18.50
C LEU A 46 7.82 6.31 -17.81
N THR A 47 7.40 6.97 -16.73
CA THR A 47 8.23 7.91 -15.98
C THR A 47 8.98 7.22 -14.84
N ASP A 48 8.31 6.33 -14.12
CA ASP A 48 8.88 5.52 -13.03
C ASP A 48 8.06 4.25 -12.89
N TYR A 49 8.63 3.12 -13.31
CA TYR A 49 7.98 1.82 -13.24
C TYR A 49 7.64 1.40 -11.79
N SER A 50 8.38 1.90 -10.79
CA SER A 50 8.12 1.57 -9.38
C SER A 50 6.85 2.22 -8.82
N GLN A 51 6.26 3.19 -9.53
CA GLN A 51 5.00 3.82 -9.15
C GLN A 51 3.77 3.11 -9.70
N VAL A 52 3.94 2.18 -10.64
CA VAL A 52 2.80 1.51 -11.28
C VAL A 52 1.92 0.87 -10.21
N GLY A 53 0.64 1.21 -10.27
CA GLY A 53 -0.37 0.73 -9.34
C GLY A 53 -0.40 1.45 -7.99
N LYS A 54 0.61 2.24 -7.59
CA LYS A 54 0.63 2.94 -6.30
C LYS A 54 -0.38 4.09 -6.31
N PHE A 55 -1.57 3.84 -5.78
CA PHE A 55 -2.63 4.84 -5.72
C PHE A 55 -2.61 5.63 -4.41
N LEU A 56 -2.46 4.97 -3.27
CA LEU A 56 -2.51 5.63 -1.97
C LEU A 56 -1.33 5.15 -1.14
N THR A 57 -0.50 6.05 -0.61
CA THR A 57 0.59 5.72 0.31
C THR A 57 0.17 6.09 1.73
N VAL A 58 0.35 5.17 2.68
CA VAL A 58 0.07 5.37 4.10
C VAL A 58 1.37 5.37 4.90
N TYR A 59 1.39 6.18 5.96
CA TYR A 59 2.54 6.38 6.84
C TYR A 59 2.18 5.99 8.29
N PRO A 60 2.19 4.67 8.59
CA PRO A 60 2.00 4.20 9.96
C PRO A 60 3.14 4.66 10.88
N ARG A 61 2.83 4.93 12.15
CA ARG A 61 3.78 5.43 13.15
C ARG A 61 4.61 4.31 13.78
N SER A 62 4.12 3.07 13.74
CA SER A 62 4.85 1.90 14.23
C SER A 62 4.63 0.66 13.35
N THR A 63 5.43 -0.38 13.59
CA THR A 63 5.25 -1.69 12.94
C THR A 63 3.91 -2.32 13.32
N GLU A 64 3.50 -2.20 14.59
CA GLU A 64 2.23 -2.72 15.09
C GLU A 64 1.04 -2.03 14.40
N GLU A 65 1.09 -0.70 14.26
CA GLU A 65 0.08 0.05 13.50
C GLU A 65 0.05 -0.39 12.03
N ALA A 66 1.21 -0.57 11.40
CA ALA A 66 1.30 -1.04 10.03
C ALA A 66 0.64 -2.42 9.83
N LEU A 67 0.88 -3.36 10.76
CA LEU A 67 0.29 -4.69 10.73
C LEU A 67 -1.23 -4.67 10.93
N GLN A 68 -1.72 -3.83 11.84
CA GLN A 68 -3.15 -3.67 12.08
C GLN A 68 -3.86 -3.02 10.89
N LEU A 69 -3.30 -1.92 10.37
CA LEU A 69 -3.79 -1.25 9.17
C LEU A 69 -3.81 -2.19 7.96
N ALA A 70 -2.74 -2.94 7.71
CA ALA A 70 -2.69 -3.85 6.58
C ALA A 70 -3.80 -4.91 6.63
N ARG A 71 -4.11 -5.42 7.83
CA ARG A 71 -5.19 -6.37 8.06
C ARG A 71 -6.56 -5.74 7.78
N GLU A 72 -6.86 -4.60 8.39
CA GLU A 72 -8.16 -3.94 8.24
C GLU A 72 -8.37 -3.42 6.83
N LEU A 73 -7.36 -2.79 6.23
CA LEU A 73 -7.41 -2.31 4.85
C LEU A 73 -7.63 -3.48 3.88
N HIS A 74 -6.95 -4.61 4.07
CA HIS A 74 -7.20 -5.81 3.28
C HIS A 74 -8.64 -6.31 3.42
N ARG A 75 -9.19 -6.30 4.63
CA ARG A 75 -10.57 -6.74 4.90
C ARG A 75 -11.59 -5.85 4.19
N VAL A 76 -11.49 -4.53 4.34
CA VAL A 76 -12.48 -3.58 3.79
C VAL A 76 -12.37 -3.41 2.28
N THR A 77 -11.21 -3.69 1.69
CA THR A 77 -10.99 -3.63 0.23
C THR A 77 -11.03 -5.01 -0.45
N SER A 78 -11.43 -6.05 0.28
CA SER A 78 -11.47 -7.42 -0.24
C SER A 78 -12.38 -7.52 -1.46
N GLY A 79 -11.92 -8.19 -2.50
CA GLY A 79 -12.66 -8.38 -3.76
C GLY A 79 -12.45 -7.27 -4.80
N LEU A 80 -11.89 -6.12 -4.41
CA LEU A 80 -11.63 -5.04 -5.37
C LEU A 80 -10.47 -5.38 -6.33
N PRO A 81 -10.62 -5.10 -7.63
CA PRO A 81 -9.55 -5.32 -8.60
C PRO A 81 -8.44 -4.28 -8.42
N ALA A 82 -7.20 -4.75 -8.33
CA ALA A 82 -6.04 -3.88 -8.25
C ALA A 82 -4.82 -4.47 -8.97
N PRO A 83 -3.98 -3.63 -9.58
CA PRO A 83 -2.75 -4.07 -10.21
C PRO A 83 -1.76 -4.61 -9.17
N ARG A 84 -0.73 -5.31 -9.65
CA ARG A 84 0.44 -5.57 -8.81
C ARG A 84 1.32 -4.33 -8.81
N VAL A 85 1.78 -3.94 -7.63
CA VAL A 85 2.80 -2.91 -7.50
C VAL A 85 4.17 -3.56 -7.73
N PRO A 86 4.98 -3.05 -8.66
CA PRO A 86 6.33 -3.55 -8.86
C PRO A 86 7.20 -3.36 -7.62
N TYR A 87 8.04 -4.35 -7.32
CA TYR A 87 9.03 -4.35 -6.23
C TYR A 87 8.50 -4.32 -4.78
N ASP A 88 7.25 -3.91 -4.56
CA ASP A 88 6.62 -3.97 -3.24
C ASP A 88 6.09 -5.39 -2.94
N LEU A 89 6.08 -5.76 -1.66
CA LEU A 89 5.51 -7.02 -1.19
C LEU A 89 4.01 -6.86 -1.00
N ARG A 90 3.22 -7.78 -1.57
CA ARG A 90 1.77 -7.79 -1.41
C ARG A 90 1.39 -8.48 -0.09
N TYR A 91 0.50 -7.86 0.68
CA TYR A 91 0.09 -8.38 2.00
C TYR A 91 -0.51 -9.79 1.96
N ARG A 92 -1.42 -10.03 1.02
CA ARG A 92 -2.04 -11.35 0.76
C ARG A 92 -2.34 -11.50 -0.72
N VAL A 93 -2.57 -12.74 -1.15
CA VAL A 93 -3.07 -13.02 -2.52
C VAL A 93 -4.32 -12.17 -2.78
N ARG A 94 -4.33 -11.46 -3.92
CA ARG A 94 -5.39 -10.53 -4.35
C ARG A 94 -5.64 -9.33 -3.43
N SER A 95 -4.78 -9.08 -2.43
CA SER A 95 -4.86 -7.85 -1.64
C SER A 95 -4.46 -6.64 -2.49
N VAL A 96 -5.16 -5.53 -2.28
CA VAL A 96 -4.76 -4.22 -2.80
C VAL A 96 -3.64 -3.60 -1.95
N VAL A 97 -3.37 -4.13 -0.76
CA VAL A 97 -2.35 -3.65 0.19
C VAL A 97 -0.98 -4.22 -0.15
N HIS A 98 0.01 -3.34 -0.23
CA HIS A 98 1.42 -3.64 -0.43
C HIS A 98 2.26 -2.90 0.62
N TYR A 99 3.47 -3.39 0.87
CA TYR A 99 4.41 -2.74 1.78
C TYR A 99 5.85 -2.90 1.28
N ARG A 100 6.68 -1.92 1.66
CA ARG A 100 8.14 -2.01 1.55
C ARG A 100 8.77 -1.73 2.91
N PHE A 101 9.81 -2.49 3.19
CA PHE A 101 10.76 -2.13 4.23
C PHE A 101 11.74 -1.11 3.60
N GLY A 102 11.98 0.01 4.27
CA GLY A 102 12.93 1.02 3.80
C GLY A 102 14.36 0.47 3.82
N SER A 103 15.29 1.17 3.16
CA SER A 103 16.72 0.85 3.25
C SER A 103 17.16 0.92 4.72
N PHE A 104 17.60 -0.22 5.24
CA PHE A 104 18.02 -0.37 6.63
C PHE A 104 19.20 0.55 6.94
N SER A 105 19.06 1.43 7.94
CA SER A 105 20.22 1.96 8.65
C SER A 105 20.83 0.81 9.47
N ASN A 106 22.13 0.66 9.33
CA ASN A 106 22.96 -0.49 9.66
C ASN A 106 22.98 -0.88 11.16
N GLU A 107 21.92 -1.50 11.70
CA GLU A 107 21.96 -2.19 13.00
C GLU A 107 21.08 -3.46 13.01
N GLY A 108 21.66 -4.57 12.54
CA GLY A 108 21.72 -5.86 13.24
C GLY A 108 20.47 -6.64 13.70
N ASN A 109 19.24 -6.24 13.39
CA ASN A 109 18.05 -7.00 13.81
C ASN A 109 17.36 -7.67 12.61
N VAL A 110 17.39 -9.01 12.60
CA VAL A 110 16.66 -9.85 11.64
C VAL A 110 15.16 -9.61 11.79
N ILE A 111 14.50 -9.24 10.70
CA ILE A 111 13.05 -9.03 10.69
C ILE A 111 12.38 -10.19 9.96
N TYR A 112 11.35 -10.74 10.59
CA TYR A 112 10.51 -11.77 9.99
C TYR A 112 9.40 -11.12 9.17
N ASP A 113 9.21 -11.57 7.94
CA ASP A 113 8.01 -11.23 7.17
C ASP A 113 6.76 -11.85 7.82
N LEU A 114 5.59 -11.51 7.29
CA LEU A 114 4.31 -12.03 7.77
C LEU A 114 4.14 -13.55 7.59
N ASN A 115 5.03 -14.21 6.86
CA ASN A 115 5.10 -15.65 6.66
C ASN A 115 6.23 -16.30 7.49
N GLY A 116 6.90 -15.54 8.37
CA GLY A 116 8.01 -16.03 9.19
C GLY A 116 9.35 -16.14 8.46
N LYS A 117 9.50 -15.54 7.27
CA LYS A 117 10.76 -15.52 6.52
C LYS A 117 11.67 -14.40 7.01
N ALA A 118 12.90 -14.73 7.38
CA ALA A 118 13.92 -13.78 7.80
C ALA A 118 14.47 -12.94 6.62
N HIS A 119 14.74 -11.65 6.89
CA HIS A 119 15.33 -10.67 5.99
C HIS A 119 16.46 -9.90 6.68
#